data_AF-A0AAQ0J190-F1
#
_entry.id   AF-A0AAQ0J190-F1
#
_cell.length_a   1.000
_cell.length_b   1.000
_cell.length_c   1.000
_cell.angle_alpha   90.00
_cell.angle_beta   90.00
_cell.angle_gamma   90.00
#
_symmetry.space_group_name_H-M   'P 1'
#
loop_
_entity.id
_entity.type
_entity.pdbx_description
1 polymer ?
#
loop_
_entity_poly.entity_id
_entity_poly.type
_entity_poly.pdbx_seq_one_letter_code
_entity_poly.pdbx_strand_id
1 'polypeptide(L)'
;MSDLPQEVAPLADEGIYPIREVSRLTGVNAVTLRAWQRRYGLVQPARTEKGHRLYSEQDIRQIGEILSWLERGVSIGQVKGLLSEPHAQPVSDHWQQTLEQFSQALLAFNQRKAEAELNDLLASYPFELVRSRVLQPLVERLLGLWRERPDGELLQQVWLGWLHTRFARHLIEQEKGVPITLASWGQVGPLDLVWAAYELIGQGYEVQLLGAVEPRHVSLLEGRAVTPWLVLLGAGLGKQELAAGWPAGTHLFGELGRLYDDEWLKAHGWQASLAELMVDAPAAAGASGRGRKKA
;
A
#
# COMPACT_ATOMS: atom_id res chain seq x y z
N MET A 1 -26.79 -50.40 -24.65
CA MET A 1 -25.82 -49.92 -25.64
C MET A 1 -26.42 -48.68 -26.27
N SER A 2 -26.01 -47.46 -26.00
CA SER A 2 -24.85 -46.99 -25.23
C SER A 2 -25.19 -45.61 -24.70
N ASP A 3 -24.94 -45.41 -23.41
CA ASP A 3 -24.76 -44.08 -22.82
C ASP A 3 -23.65 -43.37 -23.60
N LEU A 4 -23.99 -42.26 -24.25
CA LEU A 4 -23.01 -41.33 -24.77
C LEU A 4 -22.49 -40.52 -23.58
N PRO A 5 -21.18 -40.55 -23.27
CA PRO A 5 -20.63 -39.66 -22.26
C PRO A 5 -20.77 -38.23 -22.77
N GLN A 6 -21.49 -37.39 -22.02
CA GLN A 6 -21.42 -35.95 -22.18
C GLN A 6 -19.98 -35.53 -21.90
N GLU A 7 -19.24 -35.26 -22.96
CA GLU A 7 -17.92 -34.66 -22.92
C GLU A 7 -18.10 -33.23 -22.42
N VAL A 8 -17.89 -33.05 -21.11
CA VAL A 8 -17.87 -31.74 -20.47
C VAL A 8 -16.71 -30.98 -21.08
N ALA A 9 -17.02 -29.95 -21.87
CA ALA A 9 -16.04 -29.04 -22.43
C ALA A 9 -15.12 -28.50 -21.32
N PRO A 10 -13.80 -28.38 -21.55
CA PRO A 10 -12.91 -27.80 -20.56
C PRO A 10 -13.31 -26.34 -20.35
N LEU A 11 -13.85 -26.05 -19.16
CA LEU A 11 -14.05 -24.67 -18.69
C LEU A 11 -12.69 -23.97 -18.76
N ALA A 12 -12.68 -22.83 -19.45
CA ALA A 12 -11.50 -22.02 -19.71
C ALA A 12 -10.69 -21.78 -18.43
N ASP A 13 -9.38 -22.03 -18.52
CA ASP A 13 -8.27 -21.66 -17.62
C ASP A 13 -8.69 -20.85 -16.37
N GLU A 14 -9.14 -21.52 -15.31
CA GLU A 14 -9.34 -20.91 -14.00
C GLU A 14 -7.96 -20.57 -13.41
N GLY A 15 -7.48 -19.36 -13.70
CA GLY A 15 -6.16 -18.90 -13.29
C GLY A 15 -5.92 -19.12 -11.80
N ILE A 16 -4.85 -19.86 -11.48
CA ILE A 16 -4.42 -20.08 -10.10
C ILE A 16 -3.25 -19.14 -9.79
N TYR A 17 -3.44 -18.28 -8.79
CA TYR A 17 -2.50 -17.22 -8.43
C TYR A 17 -1.78 -17.51 -7.11
N PRO A 18 -0.44 -17.36 -7.04
CA PRO A 18 0.27 -17.39 -5.77
C PRO A 18 -0.07 -16.14 -4.94
N ILE A 19 0.08 -16.23 -3.62
CA ILE A 19 -0.29 -15.12 -2.70
C ILE A 19 0.39 -13.78 -3.02
N ARG A 20 1.62 -13.82 -3.56
CA ARG A 20 2.34 -12.61 -3.97
C ARG A 20 1.63 -11.90 -5.13
N GLU A 21 1.15 -12.68 -6.09
CA GLU A 21 0.44 -12.15 -7.24
C GLU A 21 -0.94 -11.62 -6.83
N VAL A 22 -1.65 -12.32 -5.95
CA VAL A 22 -2.90 -11.81 -5.38
C VAL A 22 -2.68 -10.51 -4.60
N SER A 23 -1.59 -10.41 -3.82
CA SER A 23 -1.24 -9.19 -3.10
C SER A 23 -0.99 -8.02 -4.05
N ARG A 24 -0.34 -8.27 -5.19
CA ARG A 24 -0.10 -7.26 -6.23
C ARG A 24 -1.39 -6.82 -6.91
N LEU A 25 -2.26 -7.78 -7.28
CA LEU A 25 -3.53 -7.51 -7.98
C LEU A 25 -4.57 -6.81 -7.10
N THR A 26 -4.59 -7.12 -5.80
CA THR A 26 -5.64 -6.63 -4.88
C THR A 26 -5.18 -5.48 -3.99
N GLY A 27 -3.87 -5.18 -3.94
CA GLY A 27 -3.30 -4.23 -2.99
C GLY A 27 -3.34 -4.71 -1.53
N VAL A 28 -3.79 -5.94 -1.27
CA VAL A 28 -3.89 -6.50 0.08
C VAL A 28 -2.64 -7.30 0.41
N ASN A 29 -1.84 -6.82 1.37
CA ASN A 29 -0.62 -7.48 1.79
C ASN A 29 -0.86 -8.95 2.15
N ALA A 30 0.10 -9.81 1.77
CA ALA A 30 0.03 -11.25 2.02
C ALA A 30 -0.15 -11.60 3.52
N VAL A 31 0.34 -10.76 4.45
CA VAL A 31 0.11 -10.92 5.90
C VAL A 31 -1.37 -10.75 6.24
N THR A 32 -2.02 -9.72 5.69
CA THR A 32 -3.45 -9.43 5.88
C THR A 32 -4.31 -10.54 5.29
N LEU A 33 -4.02 -11.03 4.08
CA LEU A 33 -4.72 -12.18 3.48
C LEU A 33 -4.61 -13.44 4.37
N ARG A 34 -3.43 -13.70 4.94
CA ARG A 34 -3.24 -14.81 5.90
C ARG A 34 -4.03 -14.59 7.19
N ALA A 35 -4.12 -13.35 7.67
CA ALA A 35 -4.91 -13.01 8.84
C ALA A 35 -6.41 -13.21 8.57
N TRP A 36 -6.91 -12.83 7.40
CA TRP A 36 -8.30 -13.03 6.98
C TRP A 36 -8.70 -14.50 7.00
N GLN A 37 -7.86 -15.36 6.41
CA GLN A 37 -8.07 -16.81 6.46
C GLN A 37 -8.07 -17.34 7.90
N ARG A 38 -7.06 -16.97 8.70
CA ARG A 38 -6.83 -17.58 10.02
C ARG A 38 -7.81 -17.08 11.10
N ARG A 39 -8.09 -15.77 11.12
CA ARG A 39 -8.86 -15.11 12.18
C ARG A 39 -10.34 -15.08 11.89
N TYR A 40 -10.72 -14.90 10.62
CA TYR A 40 -12.11 -14.67 10.22
C TYR A 40 -12.66 -15.81 9.34
N GLY A 41 -11.80 -16.71 8.85
CA GLY A 41 -12.22 -17.77 7.93
C GLY A 41 -12.71 -17.23 6.59
N LEU A 42 -12.19 -16.07 6.18
CA LEU A 42 -12.45 -15.41 4.89
C LEU A 42 -11.36 -15.80 3.89
N VAL A 43 -11.75 -15.98 2.62
CA VAL A 43 -10.85 -16.33 1.51
C VAL A 43 -10.05 -17.61 1.80
N GLN A 44 -10.57 -18.75 1.38
CA GLN A 44 -10.01 -20.07 1.69
C GLN A 44 -9.38 -20.72 0.46
N PRO A 45 -8.18 -20.27 0.05
CA PRO A 45 -7.51 -20.77 -1.15
C PRO A 45 -7.10 -22.25 -1.00
N ALA A 46 -6.96 -22.91 -2.14
CA ALA A 46 -6.38 -24.24 -2.22
C ALA A 46 -4.92 -24.25 -1.76
N ARG A 47 -4.39 -25.44 -1.51
CA ARG A 47 -2.96 -25.64 -1.21
C ARG A 47 -2.33 -26.62 -2.18
N THR A 48 -1.11 -26.32 -2.61
CA THR A 48 -0.23 -27.30 -3.28
C THR A 48 0.08 -28.46 -2.33
N GLU A 49 0.56 -29.58 -2.87
CA GLU A 49 1.15 -30.69 -2.08
C GLU A 49 2.26 -30.21 -1.12
N LYS A 50 3.04 -29.20 -1.53
CA LYS A 50 4.10 -28.57 -0.71
C LYS A 50 3.58 -27.55 0.33
N GLY A 51 2.26 -27.35 0.40
CA GLY A 51 1.60 -26.48 1.38
C GLY A 51 1.46 -24.99 1.01
N HIS A 52 1.94 -24.54 -0.16
CA HIS A 52 1.77 -23.17 -0.65
C HIS A 52 0.30 -22.87 -0.99
N ARG A 53 -0.14 -21.64 -0.75
CA ARG A 53 -1.52 -21.18 -1.06
C ARG A 53 -1.65 -20.82 -2.53
N LEU A 54 -2.78 -21.22 -3.10
CA LEU A 54 -3.15 -21.05 -4.49
C LEU A 54 -4.57 -20.49 -4.56
N TYR A 55 -4.69 -19.25 -5.02
CA TYR A 55 -5.93 -18.48 -5.06
C TYR A 55 -6.55 -18.59 -6.44
N SER A 56 -7.86 -18.77 -6.50
CA SER A 56 -8.65 -18.73 -7.72
C SER A 56 -9.05 -17.28 -8.08
N GLU A 57 -9.58 -17.08 -9.28
CA GLU A 57 -10.26 -15.82 -9.60
C GLU A 57 -11.46 -15.53 -8.68
N GLN A 58 -12.15 -16.57 -8.21
CA GLN A 58 -13.26 -16.40 -7.27
C GLN A 58 -12.77 -15.85 -5.93
N ASP A 59 -11.62 -16.31 -5.45
CA ASP A 59 -10.99 -15.74 -4.24
C ASP A 59 -10.65 -14.26 -4.44
N ILE A 60 -10.15 -13.88 -5.62
CA ILE A 60 -9.83 -12.48 -5.95
C ILE A 60 -11.10 -11.63 -5.98
N ARG A 61 -12.19 -12.13 -6.58
CA ARG A 61 -13.50 -11.45 -6.56
C ARG A 61 -14.01 -11.27 -5.12
N GLN A 62 -13.91 -12.32 -4.30
CA GLN A 62 -14.29 -12.25 -2.89
C GLN A 62 -13.46 -11.22 -2.11
N ILE A 63 -12.15 -11.11 -2.39
CA ILE A 63 -11.30 -10.05 -1.81
C ILE A 63 -11.85 -8.66 -2.19
N GLY A 64 -12.20 -8.44 -3.45
CA GLY A 64 -12.82 -7.19 -3.91
C GLY A 64 -14.13 -6.86 -3.17
N GLU A 65 -15.00 -7.85 -2.97
CA GLU A 65 -16.24 -7.67 -2.19
C GLU A 65 -15.95 -7.30 -0.73
N ILE A 66 -14.98 -7.98 -0.09
CA ILE A 66 -14.55 -7.65 1.27
C ILE A 66 -14.08 -6.18 1.33
N LEU A 67 -13.21 -5.76 0.40
CA LEU A 67 -12.71 -4.38 0.34
C LEU A 67 -13.86 -3.37 0.26
N SER A 68 -14.88 -3.63 -0.56
CA SER A 68 -16.05 -2.75 -0.67
C SER A 68 -16.80 -2.59 0.67
N TRP A 69 -16.88 -3.63 1.49
CA TRP A 69 -17.52 -3.56 2.81
C TRP A 69 -16.64 -2.77 3.80
N LEU A 70 -15.34 -3.01 3.77
CA LEU A 70 -14.38 -2.30 4.60
C LEU A 70 -14.39 -0.80 4.28
N GLU A 71 -14.44 -0.42 3.01
CA GLU A 71 -14.54 0.98 2.57
C GLU A 71 -15.80 1.69 3.09
N ARG A 72 -16.90 0.94 3.29
CA ARG A 72 -18.15 1.43 3.86
C ARG A 72 -18.16 1.49 5.40
N GLY A 73 -17.02 1.22 6.04
CA GLY A 73 -16.90 1.30 7.50
C GLY A 73 -17.31 0.04 8.24
N VAL A 74 -17.45 -1.10 7.55
CA VAL A 74 -17.69 -2.39 8.19
C VAL A 74 -16.40 -2.94 8.76
N SER A 75 -16.42 -3.44 10.00
CA SER A 75 -15.26 -4.12 10.57
C SER A 75 -15.04 -5.49 9.91
N ILE A 76 -13.79 -5.92 9.77
CA ILE A 76 -13.47 -7.20 9.11
C ILE A 76 -14.19 -8.41 9.75
N GLY A 77 -14.43 -8.37 11.06
CA GLY A 77 -15.13 -9.42 11.80
C GLY A 77 -16.60 -9.57 11.43
N GLN A 78 -17.24 -8.52 10.91
CA GLN A 78 -18.65 -8.52 10.49
C GLN A 78 -18.83 -8.93 9.03
N VAL A 79 -17.79 -8.76 8.20
CA VAL A 79 -17.87 -8.97 6.75
C VAL A 79 -18.36 -10.37 6.38
N LYS A 80 -17.92 -11.41 7.11
CA LYS A 80 -18.34 -12.79 6.83
C LYS A 80 -19.86 -12.98 6.88
N GLY A 81 -20.54 -12.32 7.81
CA GLY A 81 -22.01 -12.37 7.90
C GLY A 81 -22.67 -11.66 6.73
N LEU A 82 -22.14 -10.50 6.34
CA LEU A 82 -22.68 -9.69 5.23
C LEU A 82 -22.47 -10.31 3.85
N LEU A 83 -21.40 -11.08 3.67
CA LEU A 83 -21.20 -11.86 2.44
C LEU A 83 -22.27 -12.95 2.29
N SER A 84 -22.77 -13.50 3.40
CA SER A 84 -23.87 -14.48 3.39
C SER A 84 -25.25 -13.80 3.30
N GLU A 85 -25.42 -12.62 3.90
CA GLU A 85 -26.68 -11.87 3.96
C GLU A 85 -26.48 -10.38 3.59
N PRO A 86 -26.48 -10.03 2.29
CA PRO A 86 -26.10 -8.69 1.81
C PRO A 86 -27.01 -7.53 2.22
N HIS A 87 -28.22 -7.84 2.72
CA HIS A 87 -29.25 -6.84 3.05
C HIS A 87 -29.13 -6.28 4.47
N ALA A 88 -28.22 -6.79 5.29
CA ALA A 88 -27.99 -6.25 6.63
C ALA A 88 -27.32 -4.88 6.54
N GLN A 89 -27.96 -3.87 7.13
CA GLN A 89 -27.38 -2.53 7.22
C GLN A 89 -26.25 -2.53 8.26
N PRO A 90 -25.04 -2.05 7.90
CA PRO A 90 -23.98 -1.90 8.87
C PRO A 90 -24.33 -0.81 9.88
N VAL A 91 -24.21 -1.15 11.17
CA VAL A 91 -24.72 -0.35 12.30
C VAL A 91 -23.66 0.61 12.86
N SER A 92 -22.40 0.53 12.43
CA SER A 92 -21.30 1.29 13.03
C SER A 92 -20.31 1.80 12.01
N ASP A 93 -19.91 3.07 12.15
CA ASP A 93 -18.70 3.60 11.51
C ASP A 93 -17.46 3.11 12.27
N HIS A 94 -16.98 1.92 11.90
CA HIS A 94 -15.81 1.30 12.52
C HIS A 94 -14.59 2.22 12.48
N TRP A 95 -14.39 2.93 11.36
CA TRP A 95 -13.21 3.76 11.17
C TRP A 95 -13.19 4.95 12.10
N GLN A 96 -14.33 5.63 12.27
CA GLN A 96 -14.42 6.73 13.22
C GLN A 96 -14.12 6.27 14.65
N GLN A 97 -14.67 5.12 15.07
CA GLN A 97 -14.40 4.57 16.40
C GLN A 97 -12.92 4.23 16.60
N THR A 98 -12.29 3.62 15.60
CA THR A 98 -10.87 3.27 15.65
C THR A 98 -9.98 4.50 15.66
N LEU A 99 -10.28 5.52 14.84
CA LEU A 99 -9.56 6.80 14.86
C LEU A 99 -9.63 7.46 16.24
N GLU A 100 -10.80 7.43 16.89
CA GLU A 100 -10.99 8.04 18.19
C GLU A 100 -10.25 7.28 19.28
N GLN A 101 -10.30 5.95 19.27
CA GLN A 101 -9.55 5.12 20.22
C GLN A 101 -8.04 5.34 20.10
N PHE A 102 -7.52 5.39 18.87
CA PHE A 102 -6.11 5.60 18.60
C PHE A 102 -5.69 7.03 18.99
N SER A 103 -6.48 8.03 18.63
CA SER A 103 -6.27 9.42 19.06
C SER A 103 -6.17 9.52 20.58
N GLN A 104 -7.10 8.88 21.31
CA GLN A 104 -7.09 8.89 22.77
C GLN A 104 -5.86 8.18 23.37
N ALA A 105 -5.40 7.08 22.76
CA ALA A 105 -4.19 6.40 23.21
C ALA A 105 -2.94 7.30 23.06
N LEU A 106 -2.84 8.06 21.95
CA LEU A 106 -1.76 9.01 21.73
C LEU A 106 -1.81 10.17 22.71
N LEU A 107 -2.99 10.78 22.90
CA LEU A 107 -3.16 11.90 23.84
C LEU A 107 -2.89 11.50 25.30
N ALA A 108 -3.18 10.25 25.65
CA ALA A 108 -2.91 9.69 26.98
C ALA A 108 -1.45 9.21 27.16
N PHE A 109 -0.56 9.44 26.20
CA PHE A 109 0.83 8.95 26.22
C PHE A 109 0.95 7.41 26.39
N ASN A 110 -0.08 6.66 25.98
CA ASN A 110 -0.11 5.22 26.13
C ASN A 110 0.48 4.53 24.89
N GLN A 111 1.80 4.58 24.76
CA GLN A 111 2.52 4.00 23.62
C GLN A 111 2.23 2.50 23.43
N ARG A 112 2.09 1.73 24.52
CA ARG A 112 1.81 0.30 24.43
C ARG A 112 0.44 0.03 23.79
N LYS A 113 -0.57 0.81 24.15
CA LYS A 113 -1.92 0.70 23.56
C LYS A 113 -1.90 1.16 22.10
N ALA A 114 -1.26 2.29 21.81
CA ALA A 114 -1.09 2.81 20.46
C ALA A 114 -0.41 1.78 19.52
N GLU A 115 0.64 1.12 20.01
CA GLU A 115 1.34 0.08 19.26
C GLU A 115 0.46 -1.15 19.03
N ALA A 116 -0.29 -1.60 20.05
CA ALA A 116 -1.20 -2.73 19.91
C ALA A 116 -2.31 -2.45 18.89
N GLU A 117 -2.90 -1.25 18.92
CA GLU A 117 -3.94 -0.82 17.98
C GLU A 117 -3.40 -0.73 16.54
N LEU A 118 -2.24 -0.10 16.35
CA LEU A 118 -1.61 -0.03 15.03
C LEU A 118 -1.26 -1.42 14.48
N ASN A 119 -0.73 -2.30 15.32
CA ASN A 119 -0.38 -3.66 14.91
C ASN A 119 -1.61 -4.48 14.51
N ASP A 120 -2.72 -4.33 15.23
CA ASP A 120 -3.95 -5.02 14.85
C ASP A 120 -4.56 -4.46 13.57
N LEU A 121 -4.54 -3.13 13.39
CA LEU A 121 -4.95 -2.46 12.15
C LEU A 121 -4.17 -2.98 10.94
N LEU A 122 -2.85 -2.94 11.00
CA LEU A 122 -1.97 -3.36 9.90
C LEU A 122 -2.04 -4.88 9.63
N ALA A 123 -2.42 -5.68 10.63
CA ALA A 123 -2.60 -7.12 10.45
C ALA A 123 -3.97 -7.46 9.82
N SER A 124 -5.00 -6.65 10.09
CA SER A 124 -6.39 -6.98 9.78
C SER A 124 -6.92 -6.24 8.56
N TYR A 125 -6.29 -5.14 8.15
CA TYR A 125 -6.75 -4.28 7.07
C TYR A 125 -5.63 -3.99 6.06
N PRO A 126 -5.96 -3.74 4.77
CA PRO A 126 -5.01 -3.23 3.79
C PRO A 126 -4.44 -1.89 4.23
N PHE A 127 -3.16 -1.66 3.95
CA PHE A 127 -2.48 -0.45 4.39
C PHE A 127 -3.14 0.82 3.86
N GLU A 128 -3.59 0.83 2.60
CA GLU A 128 -4.24 2.00 2.00
C GLU A 128 -5.48 2.45 2.78
N LEU A 129 -6.31 1.50 3.23
CA LEU A 129 -7.47 1.79 4.05
C LEU A 129 -7.06 2.30 5.43
N VAL A 130 -6.06 1.69 6.06
CA VAL A 130 -5.54 2.16 7.35
C VAL A 130 -4.96 3.58 7.23
N ARG A 131 -4.25 3.86 6.13
CA ARG A 131 -3.67 5.17 5.83
C ARG A 131 -4.76 6.22 5.69
N SER A 132 -5.66 6.04 4.73
CA SER A 132 -6.70 7.03 4.38
C SER A 132 -7.76 7.21 5.48
N ARG A 133 -8.13 6.15 6.19
CA ARG A 133 -9.23 6.19 7.18
C ARG A 133 -8.75 6.51 8.60
N VAL A 134 -7.50 6.23 8.94
CA VAL A 134 -6.99 6.36 10.31
C VAL A 134 -5.73 7.20 10.38
N LEU A 135 -4.64 6.80 9.72
CA LEU A 135 -3.33 7.43 9.95
C LEU A 135 -3.25 8.86 9.43
N GLN A 136 -3.78 9.13 8.24
CA GLN A 136 -3.80 10.46 7.64
C GLN A 136 -4.65 11.43 8.48
N PRO A 137 -5.92 11.12 8.83
CA PRO A 137 -6.70 11.95 9.76
C PRO A 137 -6.04 12.12 11.13
N LEU A 138 -5.36 11.09 11.64
CA LEU A 138 -4.62 11.17 12.92
C LEU A 138 -3.45 12.15 12.84
N VAL A 139 -2.68 12.11 11.75
CA VAL A 139 -1.59 13.05 11.51
C VAL A 139 -2.13 14.47 11.37
N GLU A 140 -3.21 14.68 10.63
CA GLU A 140 -3.85 16.00 10.49
C GLU A 140 -4.29 16.56 11.85
N ARG A 141 -4.87 15.72 12.71
CA ARG A 141 -5.20 16.09 14.09
C ARG A 141 -3.95 16.47 14.88
N LEU A 142 -2.89 15.66 14.84
CA LEU A 142 -1.63 15.93 15.53
C LEU A 142 -1.00 17.26 15.09
N LEU A 143 -0.99 17.53 13.77
CA LEU A 143 -0.49 18.78 13.20
C LEU A 143 -1.34 20.00 13.58
N GLY A 144 -2.60 19.81 13.97
CA GLY A 144 -3.50 20.87 14.45
C GLY A 144 -3.37 21.18 15.95
N LEU A 145 -2.80 20.27 16.75
CA LEU A 145 -2.83 20.36 18.22
C LEU A 145 -2.16 21.61 18.78
N TRP A 146 -1.12 22.15 18.12
CA TRP A 146 -0.43 23.34 18.61
C TRP A 146 -1.35 24.56 18.76
N ARG A 147 -2.49 24.60 18.07
CA ARG A 147 -3.50 25.67 18.19
C ARG A 147 -4.45 25.46 19.36
N GLU A 148 -4.63 24.21 19.78
CA GLU A 148 -5.69 23.81 20.72
C GLU A 148 -5.16 23.60 22.14
N ARG A 149 -3.85 23.33 22.29
CA ARG A 149 -3.27 22.93 23.57
C ARG A 149 -1.79 23.31 23.75
N PRO A 150 -1.35 23.64 24.98
CA PRO A 150 0.04 24.08 25.24
C PRO A 150 1.11 23.01 24.95
N ASP A 151 0.77 21.73 25.10
CA ASP A 151 1.64 20.56 24.87
C ASP A 151 1.52 20.00 23.44
N GLY A 152 0.81 20.69 22.55
CA GLY A 152 0.52 20.21 21.19
C GLY A 152 1.78 19.97 20.34
N GLU A 153 2.76 20.86 20.40
CA GLU A 153 4.02 20.71 19.67
C GLU A 153 4.82 19.49 20.16
N LEU A 154 4.84 19.24 21.47
CA LEU A 154 5.50 18.06 22.04
C LEU A 154 4.82 16.76 21.59
N LEU A 155 3.48 16.72 21.65
CA LEU A 155 2.69 15.58 21.17
C LEU A 155 2.96 15.30 19.69
N GLN A 156 2.99 16.35 18.87
CA GLN A 156 3.31 16.24 17.44
C GLN A 156 4.70 15.63 17.24
N GLN A 157 5.74 16.18 17.89
CA GLN A 157 7.11 15.70 17.75
C GLN A 157 7.26 14.23 18.16
N VAL A 158 6.72 13.85 19.32
CA VAL A 158 6.80 12.48 19.84
C VAL A 158 6.11 11.49 18.91
N TRP A 159 4.87 11.79 18.52
CA TRP A 159 4.05 10.81 17.81
C TRP A 159 4.37 10.72 16.31
N LEU A 160 4.75 11.83 15.67
CA LEU A 160 5.27 11.77 14.30
C LEU A 160 6.61 11.04 14.27
N GLY A 161 7.51 11.28 15.23
CA GLY A 161 8.78 10.55 15.33
C GLY A 161 8.58 9.04 15.56
N TRP A 162 7.63 8.68 16.43
CA TRP A 162 7.27 7.28 16.68
C TRP A 162 6.69 6.60 15.43
N LEU A 163 5.72 7.23 14.76
CA LEU A 163 5.15 6.70 13.51
C LEU A 163 6.21 6.57 12.42
N HIS A 164 7.04 7.60 12.21
CA HIS A 164 8.12 7.58 11.24
C HIS A 164 9.05 6.39 11.49
N THR A 165 9.53 6.23 12.72
CA THR A 165 10.40 5.10 13.12
C THR A 165 9.72 3.74 12.89
N ARG A 166 8.42 3.65 13.23
CA ARG A 166 7.62 2.43 13.11
C ARG A 166 7.44 1.96 11.67
N PHE A 167 7.38 2.87 10.69
CA PHE A 167 7.33 2.51 9.28
C PHE A 167 8.74 2.37 8.68
N ALA A 168 9.66 3.27 9.00
CA ALA A 168 11.03 3.28 8.47
C ALA A 168 11.82 2.00 8.77
N ARG A 169 11.53 1.30 9.88
CA ARG A 169 12.15 -0.01 10.16
C ARG A 169 12.03 -1.01 9.01
N HIS A 170 10.97 -0.95 8.19
CA HIS A 170 10.76 -1.88 7.08
C HIS A 170 11.78 -1.67 5.96
N LEU A 171 12.34 -0.46 5.81
CA LEU A 171 13.43 -0.20 4.87
C LEU A 171 14.70 -0.96 5.23
N ILE A 172 14.90 -1.27 6.51
CA ILE A 172 16.06 -2.01 7.01
C ILE A 172 15.77 -3.51 6.98
N GLU A 173 14.52 -3.90 7.28
CA GLU A 173 14.08 -5.29 7.40
C GLU A 173 13.54 -5.88 6.10
N GLN A 174 13.55 -5.13 5.00
CA GLN A 174 13.02 -5.57 3.71
C GLN A 174 13.74 -6.82 3.20
N GLU A 175 12.95 -7.72 2.61
CA GLU A 175 13.47 -8.86 1.88
C GLU A 175 13.93 -8.44 0.47
N LYS A 176 14.67 -9.32 -0.20
CA LYS A 176 15.04 -9.10 -1.61
C LYS A 176 13.78 -8.96 -2.46
N GLY A 177 13.73 -7.89 -3.22
CA GLY A 177 12.58 -7.51 -4.03
C GLY A 177 12.96 -7.07 -5.43
N VAL A 178 11.99 -6.51 -6.14
CA VAL A 178 12.29 -5.76 -7.36
C VAL A 178 12.86 -4.41 -6.93
N PRO A 179 14.11 -4.08 -7.28
CA PRO A 179 14.74 -2.88 -6.75
C PRO A 179 14.13 -1.62 -7.36
N ILE A 180 13.93 -0.60 -6.53
CA ILE A 180 13.31 0.66 -6.93
C ILE A 180 13.87 1.82 -6.11
N THR A 181 14.04 2.99 -6.73
CA THR A 181 14.42 4.20 -5.99
C THR A 181 13.19 5.04 -5.70
N LEU A 182 13.01 5.44 -4.45
CA LEU A 182 11.92 6.31 -4.02
C LEU A 182 12.47 7.63 -3.46
N ALA A 183 11.92 8.74 -3.95
CA ALA A 183 12.28 10.09 -3.51
C ALA A 183 11.04 10.99 -3.43
N SER A 184 11.20 12.20 -2.92
CA SER A 184 10.16 13.24 -2.93
C SER A 184 10.68 14.57 -3.47
N TRP A 185 9.77 15.40 -3.96
CA TRP A 185 10.08 16.77 -4.38
C TRP A 185 8.92 17.71 -4.08
N GLY A 186 9.23 18.90 -3.57
CA GLY A 186 8.24 19.83 -3.01
C GLY A 186 7.94 19.54 -1.54
N GLN A 187 6.87 20.15 -1.03
CA GLN A 187 6.40 20.00 0.36
C GLN A 187 5.53 18.76 0.49
N VAL A 188 6.13 17.69 1.02
CA VAL A 188 5.46 16.42 1.29
C VAL A 188 5.17 16.31 2.79
N GLY A 189 4.09 15.63 3.16
CA GLY A 189 3.73 15.38 4.55
C GLY A 189 4.83 14.62 5.30
N PRO A 190 4.86 14.73 6.63
CA PRO A 190 5.97 14.20 7.44
C PRO A 190 6.15 12.68 7.37
N LEU A 191 5.12 11.95 6.92
CA LEU A 191 5.12 10.48 6.87
C LEU A 191 4.86 9.90 5.47
N ASP A 192 4.46 10.71 4.49
CA ASP A 192 3.96 10.20 3.20
C ASP A 192 5.01 9.38 2.47
N LEU A 193 6.27 9.83 2.51
CA LEU A 193 7.36 9.14 1.82
C LEU A 193 7.70 7.78 2.45
N VAL A 194 7.67 7.69 3.79
CA VAL A 194 7.91 6.41 4.48
C VAL A 194 6.71 5.47 4.35
N TRP A 195 5.50 6.01 4.22
CA TRP A 195 4.30 5.23 3.92
C TRP A 195 4.29 4.69 2.49
N ALA A 196 4.68 5.49 1.51
CA ALA A 196 4.88 5.01 0.14
C ALA A 196 5.93 3.89 0.08
N ALA A 197 7.05 4.04 0.82
CA ALA A 197 8.04 2.97 0.95
C ALA A 197 7.45 1.70 1.57
N TYR A 198 6.69 1.82 2.66
CA TYR A 198 6.04 0.69 3.31
C TYR A 198 5.09 -0.07 2.38
N GLU A 199 4.32 0.65 1.57
CA GLU A 199 3.40 0.09 0.58
C GLU A 199 4.16 -0.68 -0.52
N LEU A 200 5.22 -0.08 -1.09
CA LEU A 200 6.09 -0.72 -2.07
C LEU A 200 6.75 -2.00 -1.53
N ILE A 201 7.28 -1.95 -0.30
CA ILE A 201 7.87 -3.13 0.34
C ILE A 201 6.82 -4.24 0.51
N GLY A 202 5.59 -3.89 0.90
CA GLY A 202 4.47 -4.82 0.99
C GLY A 202 4.12 -5.51 -0.34
N GLN A 203 4.34 -4.81 -1.46
CA GLN A 203 4.15 -5.32 -2.82
C GLN A 203 5.38 -6.10 -3.36
N GLY A 204 6.45 -6.22 -2.57
CA GLY A 204 7.63 -7.01 -2.90
C GLY A 204 8.71 -6.25 -3.69
N TYR A 205 8.71 -4.93 -3.61
CA TYR A 205 9.81 -4.09 -4.05
C TYR A 205 10.89 -3.98 -2.97
N GLU A 206 12.13 -3.82 -3.41
CA GLU A 206 13.27 -3.45 -2.56
C GLU A 206 13.53 -1.96 -2.73
N VAL A 207 13.15 -1.16 -1.74
CA VAL A 207 13.12 0.30 -1.83
C VAL A 207 14.45 0.88 -1.37
N GLN A 208 15.11 1.59 -2.28
CA GLN A 208 16.17 2.55 -1.99
C GLN A 208 15.54 3.93 -1.75
N LEU A 209 15.46 4.36 -0.49
CA LEU A 209 14.89 5.65 -0.12
C LEU A 209 15.95 6.76 -0.15
N LEU A 210 15.76 7.79 -0.98
CA LEU A 210 16.66 8.95 -1.03
C LEU A 210 16.19 10.15 -0.21
N GLY A 211 14.89 10.24 0.07
CA GLY A 211 14.31 11.41 0.75
C GLY A 211 13.97 12.54 -0.22
N ALA A 212 14.01 13.78 0.28
CA ALA A 212 13.75 14.97 -0.52
C ALA A 212 14.92 15.23 -1.48
N VAL A 213 14.61 15.35 -2.76
CA VAL A 213 15.58 15.60 -3.82
C VAL A 213 15.09 16.69 -4.75
N GLU A 214 16.03 17.28 -5.49
CA GLU A 214 15.72 18.16 -6.61
C GLU A 214 16.21 17.49 -7.90
N PRO A 215 15.55 17.73 -9.04
CA PRO A 215 15.90 17.10 -10.33
C PRO A 215 17.40 17.21 -10.67
N ARG A 216 18.01 18.37 -10.44
CA ARG A 216 19.45 18.60 -10.66
C ARG A 216 20.37 17.71 -9.83
N HIS A 217 19.99 17.37 -8.60
CA HIS A 217 20.76 16.47 -7.73
C HIS A 217 20.58 15.01 -8.15
N VAL A 218 19.42 14.68 -8.68
CA VAL A 218 19.05 13.34 -9.12
C VAL A 218 19.87 12.94 -10.36
N SER A 219 20.12 13.86 -11.29
CA SER A 219 21.04 13.62 -12.41
C SER A 219 22.46 13.25 -11.96
N LEU A 220 22.92 13.69 -10.78
CA LEU A 220 24.24 13.33 -10.24
C LEU A 220 24.29 11.90 -9.69
N LEU A 221 23.12 11.27 -9.49
CA LEU A 221 22.97 9.90 -9.00
C LEU A 221 22.69 8.90 -10.13
N GLU A 222 22.68 9.36 -11.38
CA GLU A 222 22.49 8.51 -12.55
C GLU A 222 23.57 7.43 -12.61
N GLY A 223 23.15 6.17 -12.77
CA GLY A 223 24.02 5.00 -12.73
C GLY A 223 24.47 4.56 -11.32
N ARG A 224 24.11 5.28 -10.25
CA ARG A 224 24.40 4.91 -8.86
C ARG A 224 23.18 4.46 -8.07
N ALA A 225 22.02 5.07 -8.33
CA ALA A 225 20.73 4.65 -7.77
C ALA A 225 19.98 3.76 -8.76
N VAL A 226 19.16 2.85 -8.23
CA VAL A 226 18.49 1.83 -9.03
C VAL A 226 17.27 2.40 -9.76
N THR A 227 17.04 1.98 -11.01
CA THR A 227 15.85 2.31 -11.81
C THR A 227 14.80 1.19 -11.70
N PRO A 228 13.49 1.49 -11.74
CA PRO A 228 12.91 2.82 -11.99
C PRO A 228 12.99 3.74 -10.77
N TRP A 229 12.81 5.04 -11.02
CA TRP A 229 12.69 6.05 -9.98
C TRP A 229 11.22 6.41 -9.80
N LEU A 230 10.74 6.41 -8.56
CA LEU A 230 9.43 6.96 -8.21
C LEU A 230 9.64 8.22 -7.38
N VAL A 231 8.99 9.30 -7.79
CA VAL A 231 9.12 10.60 -7.11
C VAL A 231 7.74 11.07 -6.67
N LEU A 232 7.57 11.17 -5.35
CA LEU A 232 6.39 11.72 -4.73
C LEU A 232 6.39 13.24 -4.81
N LEU A 233 5.42 13.82 -5.52
CA LEU A 233 5.24 15.25 -5.66
C LEU A 233 4.46 15.82 -4.48
N GLY A 234 5.05 16.81 -3.82
CA GLY A 234 4.45 17.62 -2.77
C GLY A 234 3.94 18.96 -3.29
N ALA A 235 3.43 19.80 -2.40
CA ALA A 235 2.96 21.16 -2.70
C ALA A 235 4.13 22.14 -2.94
N GLY A 236 3.81 23.32 -3.48
CA GLY A 236 4.76 24.43 -3.59
C GLY A 236 5.69 24.37 -4.81
N LEU A 237 5.42 23.51 -5.79
CA LEU A 237 6.15 23.46 -7.06
C LEU A 237 5.49 24.42 -8.07
N GLY A 238 6.24 25.35 -8.64
CA GLY A 238 5.75 26.22 -9.71
C GLY A 238 5.93 25.59 -11.09
N LYS A 239 5.44 26.29 -12.12
CA LYS A 239 5.58 25.84 -13.53
C LYS A 239 7.04 25.69 -13.95
N GLN A 240 7.94 26.53 -13.44
CA GLN A 240 9.37 26.46 -13.76
C GLN A 240 10.03 25.25 -13.12
N GLU A 241 9.69 24.98 -11.86
CA GLU A 241 10.12 23.77 -11.17
C GLU A 241 9.67 22.57 -11.98
N LEU A 242 8.37 22.42 -12.23
CA LEU A 242 7.82 21.27 -12.97
C LEU A 242 8.47 21.07 -14.35
N ALA A 243 8.91 22.12 -15.05
CA ALA A 243 9.63 21.97 -16.31
C ALA A 243 11.03 21.33 -16.21
N ALA A 244 11.52 21.02 -14.99
CA ALA A 244 12.81 20.40 -14.78
C ALA A 244 12.88 18.97 -15.33
N GLY A 245 14.01 18.65 -15.98
CA GLY A 245 14.27 17.33 -16.52
C GLY A 245 14.60 16.31 -15.44
N TRP A 246 13.98 15.13 -15.53
CA TRP A 246 14.28 13.97 -14.71
C TRP A 246 15.06 12.92 -15.53
N PRO A 247 15.85 12.04 -14.88
CA PRO A 247 16.46 10.92 -15.59
C PRO A 247 15.44 10.03 -16.29
N ALA A 248 15.90 9.29 -17.29
CA ALA A 248 15.05 8.32 -17.98
C ALA A 248 14.56 7.23 -17.01
N GLY A 249 13.27 6.88 -17.10
CA GLY A 249 12.64 5.89 -16.22
C GLY A 249 12.23 6.44 -14.85
N THR A 250 12.17 7.77 -14.70
CA THR A 250 11.49 8.41 -13.57
C THR A 250 9.99 8.49 -13.81
N HIS A 251 9.23 8.09 -12.80
CA HIS A 251 7.79 8.25 -12.74
C HIS A 251 7.42 9.18 -11.57
N LEU A 252 6.50 10.09 -11.83
CA LEU A 252 6.04 11.08 -10.86
C LEU A 252 4.66 10.67 -10.34
N PHE A 253 4.41 10.82 -9.03
CA PHE A 253 3.10 10.49 -8.47
C PHE A 253 2.74 11.35 -7.25
N GLY A 254 1.46 11.31 -6.83
CA GLY A 254 0.98 11.90 -5.58
C GLY A 254 -0.24 12.80 -5.76
N GLU A 255 -1.09 12.88 -4.73
CA GLU A 255 -2.39 13.55 -4.79
C GLU A 255 -2.30 15.07 -5.00
N LEU A 256 -1.24 15.70 -4.46
CA LEU A 256 -0.95 17.13 -4.64
C LEU A 256 -0.53 17.46 -6.07
N GLY A 257 -0.29 16.44 -6.91
CA GLY A 257 -0.17 16.56 -8.35
C GLY A 257 -1.33 17.30 -8.99
N ARG A 258 -2.57 17.08 -8.50
CA ARG A 258 -3.81 17.65 -9.07
C ARG A 258 -3.94 19.18 -8.94
N LEU A 259 -3.07 19.82 -8.16
CA LEU A 259 -3.00 21.29 -8.06
C LEU A 259 -2.16 21.92 -9.20
N TYR A 260 -1.57 21.09 -10.07
CA TYR A 260 -0.74 21.50 -11.18
C TYR A 260 -1.47 21.39 -12.52
N ASP A 261 -0.81 21.86 -13.58
CA ASP A 261 -1.34 21.89 -14.94
C ASP A 261 -1.58 20.45 -15.47
N ASP A 262 -2.84 20.09 -15.70
CA ASP A 262 -3.27 18.73 -16.11
C ASP A 262 -2.61 18.25 -17.41
N GLU A 263 -2.32 19.15 -18.36
CA GLU A 263 -1.65 18.77 -19.61
C GLU A 263 -0.20 18.39 -19.37
N TRP A 264 0.49 19.15 -18.50
CA TRP A 264 1.88 18.86 -18.14
C TRP A 264 2.00 17.53 -17.40
N LEU A 265 1.12 17.29 -16.42
CA LEU A 265 1.11 16.05 -15.63
C LEU A 265 0.92 14.82 -16.53
N LYS A 266 -0.05 14.89 -17.45
CA LYS A 266 -0.29 13.81 -18.43
C LYS A 266 0.92 13.60 -19.34
N ALA A 267 1.56 14.67 -19.82
CA ALA A 267 2.74 14.57 -20.68
C ALA A 267 3.95 13.90 -20.01
N HIS A 268 4.03 13.93 -18.67
CA HIS A 268 5.13 13.35 -17.89
C HIS A 268 4.77 12.02 -17.22
N GLY A 269 3.66 11.38 -17.62
CA GLY A 269 3.24 10.08 -17.10
C GLY A 269 2.93 10.10 -15.60
N TRP A 270 2.42 11.23 -15.10
CA TRP A 270 2.02 11.36 -13.69
C TRP A 270 0.82 10.47 -13.37
N GLN A 271 0.79 9.97 -12.13
CA GLN A 271 -0.29 9.16 -11.57
C GLN A 271 -0.74 9.72 -10.21
N ALA A 272 -2.04 9.69 -9.92
CA ALA A 272 -2.55 10.31 -8.70
C ALA A 272 -2.19 9.52 -7.44
N SER A 273 -2.00 8.22 -7.58
CA SER A 273 -1.64 7.32 -6.48
C SER A 273 -0.55 6.33 -6.88
N LEU A 274 0.10 5.75 -5.88
CA LEU A 274 1.04 4.66 -6.08
C LEU A 274 0.34 3.44 -6.71
N ALA A 275 -0.91 3.17 -6.32
CA ALA A 275 -1.70 2.07 -6.89
C ALA A 275 -1.88 2.23 -8.41
N GLU A 276 -2.28 3.42 -8.88
CA GLU A 276 -2.39 3.72 -10.32
C GLU A 276 -1.05 3.55 -11.03
N LEU A 277 0.03 4.03 -10.42
CA LEU A 277 1.37 3.92 -10.98
C LEU A 277 1.86 2.48 -11.13
N MET A 278 1.50 1.61 -10.19
CA MET A 278 1.94 0.22 -10.19
C MET A 278 1.09 -0.70 -11.09
N VAL A 279 -0.09 -0.24 -11.54
CA VAL A 279 -0.87 -0.96 -12.58
C VAL A 279 -0.18 -0.90 -13.94
N ASP A 280 0.47 0.23 -14.26
CA ASP A 280 1.16 0.46 -15.53
C ASP A 280 2.66 0.08 -15.50
N ALA A 281 3.19 -0.31 -14.33
CA ALA A 281 4.58 -0.71 -14.20
C ALA A 281 4.81 -2.06 -14.91
N PRO A 282 5.76 -2.16 -15.86
CA PRO A 282 6.03 -3.42 -16.53
C PRO A 282 6.50 -4.45 -15.50
N ALA A 283 5.91 -5.65 -15.53
CA ALA A 283 6.43 -6.80 -14.80
C ALA A 283 7.92 -6.91 -15.12
N ALA A 284 8.78 -6.75 -14.11
CA ALA A 284 10.23 -6.77 -14.27
C ALA A 284 10.62 -7.93 -15.19
N ALA A 285 11.14 -7.59 -16.38
CA ALA A 285 11.46 -8.56 -17.42
C ALA A 285 12.27 -9.70 -16.80
N GLY A 286 11.76 -10.92 -16.97
CA GLY A 286 12.25 -12.11 -16.30
C GLY A 286 13.77 -12.23 -16.36
N ALA A 287 14.38 -12.53 -15.21
CA ALA A 287 15.72 -13.06 -15.14
C ALA A 287 15.75 -14.42 -15.87
N SER A 288 15.87 -14.38 -17.19
CA SER A 288 16.14 -15.53 -18.04
C SER A 288 17.43 -16.18 -17.56
N GLY A 289 17.31 -17.45 -17.15
CA GLY A 289 18.39 -18.24 -16.58
C GLY A 289 19.63 -18.28 -17.47
N ARG A 290 20.77 -17.83 -16.94
CA ARG A 290 22.07 -18.29 -17.41
C ARG A 290 22.40 -19.61 -16.73
N GLY A 291 22.14 -20.69 -17.45
CA GLY A 291 22.72 -21.99 -17.14
C GLY A 291 24.24 -21.89 -17.03
N ARG A 292 24.76 -22.09 -15.82
CA ARG A 292 26.18 -22.37 -15.61
C ARG A 292 26.44 -23.79 -16.12
N LYS A 293 27.00 -23.89 -17.32
CA LYS A 293 27.71 -25.10 -17.76
C LYS A 293 28.86 -25.34 -16.78
N LYS A 294 28.86 -26.53 -16.18
CA LYS A 294 30.03 -27.12 -15.53
C LYS A 294 31.10 -27.36 -16.60
N ALA A 295 32.29 -26.87 -16.34
CA ALA A 295 33.56 -27.42 -16.79
C ALA A 295 34.53 -27.26 -15.61
#